data_AF-A0A0C3NZZ7-F1
#
_entry.id   AF-A0A0C3NZZ7-F1
#
_cell.length_a   1.000
_cell.length_b   1.000
_cell.length_c   1.000
_cell.angle_alpha   90.00
_cell.angle_beta   90.00
_cell.angle_gamma   90.00
#
_symmetry.space_group_name_H-M   'P 1'
#
loop_
_entity.id
_entity.type
_entity.pdbx_description
1 polymer ?
#
loop_
_entity_poly.entity_id
_entity_poly.type
_entity_poly.pdbx_seq_one_letter_code
_entity_poly.pdbx_strand_id
1 'polypeptide(L)'
;MSSQCQNKTPQPTPGHSRDYSQVADDDLVILTDDSTDTEREKTAEKAHRREEAEMKEQREEEEAQQKKAADEEAERQRQRAAEEAEKQRHRASQERAQARRDEAAQRLSGTVYNINTAQRVPGTSVVVTATRWPPCTRCIASLMAGQCEPGQGKTRACVPCHNKKKTCSWMREEAAVGPSQKRAGTGSSRGEKKKKPRGKGKARATETEEADDEWEVGGEEDEPVTPLEGPLGAGVHTRWAEWERE
;
A
#
# COMPACT_ATOMS: atom_id res chain seq x y z
N MET A 1 23.15 -44.84 -13.67
CA MET A 1 24.26 -45.81 -13.73
C MET A 1 25.15 -45.51 -12.54
N SER A 2 25.05 -46.32 -11.48
CA SER A 2 25.73 -46.06 -10.21
C SER A 2 27.09 -46.76 -10.22
N SER A 3 28.17 -45.98 -10.26
CA SER A 3 29.55 -46.49 -10.17
C SER A 3 29.82 -46.99 -8.76
N GLN A 4 29.71 -48.30 -8.59
CA GLN A 4 30.05 -49.01 -7.36
C GLN A 4 31.58 -49.10 -7.26
N CYS A 5 32.20 -48.16 -6.53
CA CYS A 5 33.61 -48.25 -6.16
C CYS A 5 33.82 -49.50 -5.30
N GLN A 6 34.50 -50.51 -5.86
CA GLN A 6 34.96 -51.66 -5.11
C GLN A 6 36.21 -51.26 -4.31
N ASN A 7 36.04 -51.03 -3.01
CA ASN A 7 37.12 -50.81 -2.07
C ASN A 7 37.89 -52.13 -1.88
N LYS A 8 38.98 -52.30 -2.63
CA LYS A 8 39.95 -53.38 -2.41
C LYS A 8 40.90 -52.95 -1.30
N THR A 9 40.48 -53.16 -0.05
CA THR A 9 41.40 -53.08 1.09
C THR A 9 42.42 -54.22 0.96
N PRO A 10 43.72 -53.94 0.76
CA PRO A 10 44.73 -54.98 0.71
C PRO A 10 44.77 -55.68 2.07
N GLN A 11 44.81 -57.02 2.05
CA GLN A 11 45.02 -57.83 3.24
C GLN A 11 46.32 -57.39 3.93
N PRO A 12 46.31 -57.17 5.26
CA PRO A 12 47.52 -56.84 5.99
C PRO A 12 48.47 -58.03 5.93
N THR A 13 49.62 -57.83 5.29
CA THR A 13 50.70 -58.82 5.25
C THR A 13 51.10 -59.17 6.69
N PRO A 14 51.24 -60.46 7.06
CA PRO A 14 51.63 -60.88 8.40
C PRO A 14 52.90 -60.15 8.84
N GLY A 15 52.71 -59.21 9.77
CA GLY A 15 53.73 -58.27 10.17
C GLY A 15 54.88 -59.01 10.84
N HIS A 16 56.07 -58.88 10.26
CA HIS A 16 57.32 -59.09 10.96
C HIS A 16 57.36 -58.07 12.10
N SER A 17 57.04 -58.50 13.33
CA SER A 17 57.16 -57.66 14.51
C SER A 17 58.64 -57.33 14.70
N ARG A 18 59.07 -56.20 14.15
CA ARG A 18 60.39 -55.66 14.44
C ARG A 18 60.42 -55.41 15.94
N ASP A 19 61.37 -56.05 16.60
CA ASP A 19 61.66 -55.83 18.00
C ASP A 19 62.34 -54.46 18.12
N TYR A 20 61.51 -53.41 18.23
CA TYR A 20 61.96 -52.02 18.35
C TYR A 20 62.73 -51.77 19.65
N SER A 21 62.78 -52.74 20.57
CA SER A 21 63.55 -52.68 21.80
C SER A 21 65.06 -52.93 21.61
N GLN A 22 65.50 -53.30 20.40
CA GLN A 22 66.92 -53.55 20.08
C GLN A 22 67.57 -52.47 19.19
N VAL A 23 66.84 -51.40 18.82
CA VAL A 23 67.48 -50.24 18.19
C VAL A 23 68.15 -49.46 19.31
N ALA A 24 69.47 -49.58 19.41
CA ALA A 24 70.26 -48.77 20.33
C ALA A 24 70.01 -47.28 20.01
N ASP A 25 69.75 -46.49 21.04
CA ASP A 25 69.48 -45.04 20.94
C ASP A 25 70.60 -44.27 20.19
N ASP A 26 71.78 -44.87 20.02
CA ASP A 26 72.92 -44.28 19.32
C ASP A 26 72.75 -44.12 17.79
N ASP A 27 71.83 -44.86 17.15
CA ASP A 27 71.53 -44.73 15.70
C ASP A 27 70.23 -43.95 15.43
N LEU A 28 69.53 -43.49 16.47
CA LEU A 28 68.51 -42.45 16.36
C LEU A 28 69.24 -41.11 16.20
N VAL A 29 69.86 -40.92 15.03
CA VAL A 29 70.11 -39.59 14.50
C VAL A 29 68.73 -38.96 14.37
N ILE A 30 68.30 -38.28 15.44
CA ILE A 30 67.25 -37.28 15.35
C ILE A 30 67.80 -36.37 14.28
N LEU A 31 67.28 -36.51 13.07
CA LEU A 31 67.36 -35.51 12.04
C LEU A 31 66.63 -34.34 12.71
N THR A 32 67.35 -33.58 13.53
CA THR A 32 66.97 -32.29 14.05
C THR A 32 66.95 -31.41 12.83
N ASP A 33 65.90 -31.64 12.05
CA ASP A 33 65.31 -30.72 11.11
C ASP A 33 65.37 -29.37 11.80
N ASP A 34 66.17 -28.49 11.22
CA ASP A 34 66.70 -27.30 11.86
C ASP A 34 65.56 -26.51 12.52
N SER A 35 65.50 -26.54 13.85
CA SER A 35 64.47 -25.91 14.71
C SER A 35 64.19 -24.43 14.40
N THR A 36 65.02 -23.78 13.59
CA THR A 36 64.87 -22.38 13.18
C THR A 36 64.00 -22.24 11.93
N ASP A 37 64.00 -23.22 11.03
CA ASP A 37 63.22 -23.18 9.78
C ASP A 37 61.74 -23.44 10.06
N THR A 38 61.44 -24.44 10.89
CA THR A 38 60.07 -24.75 11.34
C THR A 38 59.41 -23.58 12.08
N GLU A 39 60.16 -22.85 12.92
CA GLU A 39 59.61 -21.69 13.64
C GLU A 39 59.40 -20.48 12.71
N ARG A 40 60.22 -20.32 11.66
CA ARG A 40 59.98 -19.32 10.62
C ARG A 40 58.73 -19.65 9.79
N GLU A 41 58.54 -20.91 9.42
CA GLU A 41 57.34 -21.34 8.69
C GLU A 41 56.07 -21.12 9.53
N LYS A 42 56.12 -21.46 10.83
CA LYS A 42 55.00 -21.27 11.76
C LYS A 42 54.65 -19.80 11.98
N THR A 43 55.62 -18.90 11.95
CA THR A 43 55.35 -17.45 12.05
C THR A 43 54.79 -16.89 10.74
N ALA A 44 55.27 -17.36 9.59
CA ALA A 44 54.70 -17.03 8.28
C ALA A 44 53.25 -17.52 8.14
N GLU A 45 52.95 -18.75 8.55
CA GLU A 45 51.59 -19.31 8.51
C GLU A 45 50.64 -18.52 9.42
N LYS A 46 51.09 -18.17 10.63
CA LYS A 46 50.31 -17.32 11.54
C LYS A 46 50.04 -15.93 10.96
N ALA A 47 51.01 -15.34 10.24
CA ALA A 47 50.82 -14.07 9.58
C ALA A 47 49.80 -14.17 8.44
N HIS A 48 49.91 -15.20 7.59
CA HIS A 48 48.95 -15.47 6.52
C HIS A 48 47.52 -15.66 7.06
N ARG A 49 47.34 -16.43 8.13
CA ARG A 49 46.02 -16.63 8.75
C ARG A 49 45.42 -15.33 9.29
N ARG A 50 46.23 -14.38 9.76
CA ARG A 50 45.75 -13.07 10.22
C ARG A 50 45.30 -12.20 9.06
N GLU A 51 46.10 -12.16 7.99
CA GLU A 51 45.77 -11.41 6.78
C GLU A 51 44.49 -11.93 6.12
N GLU A 52 44.30 -13.25 6.06
CA GLU A 52 43.08 -13.87 5.53
C GLU A 52 41.86 -13.52 6.39
N ALA A 53 42.00 -13.54 7.72
CA ALA A 53 40.93 -13.15 8.64
C ALA A 53 40.55 -11.67 8.48
N GLU A 54 41.53 -10.79 8.36
CA GLU A 54 41.32 -9.36 8.14
C GLU A 54 40.65 -9.08 6.80
N MET A 55 41.10 -9.73 5.72
CA MET A 55 40.47 -9.62 4.41
C MET A 55 39.02 -10.10 4.43
N LYS A 56 38.75 -11.19 5.16
CA LYS A 56 37.39 -11.72 5.32
C LYS A 56 36.49 -10.74 6.08
N GLU A 57 36.98 -10.16 7.17
CA GLU A 57 36.26 -9.14 7.94
C GLU A 57 35.96 -7.89 7.09
N GLN A 58 36.95 -7.39 6.35
CA GLN A 58 36.75 -6.25 5.43
C GLN A 58 35.69 -6.55 4.37
N ARG A 59 35.68 -7.76 3.81
CA ARG A 59 34.66 -8.16 2.84
C ARG A 59 33.26 -8.24 3.44
N GLU A 60 33.14 -8.78 4.66
CA GLU A 60 31.86 -8.85 5.38
C GLU A 60 31.35 -7.44 5.72
N GLU A 61 32.23 -6.53 6.10
CA GLU A 61 31.88 -5.12 6.32
C GLU A 61 31.42 -4.44 5.03
N GLU A 62 32.13 -4.62 3.92
CA GLU A 62 31.74 -4.07 2.62
C GLU A 62 30.36 -4.60 2.18
N GLU A 63 30.10 -5.89 2.33
CA GLU A 63 28.79 -6.48 2.02
C GLU A 63 27.69 -5.90 2.92
N ALA A 64 27.96 -5.71 4.21
CA ALA A 64 27.03 -5.08 5.13
C ALA A 64 26.74 -3.61 4.75
N GLN A 65 27.77 -2.85 4.36
CA GLN A 65 27.62 -1.47 3.88
C GLN A 65 26.82 -1.41 2.56
N GLN A 66 27.12 -2.29 1.60
CA GLN A 66 26.37 -2.38 0.34
C GLN A 66 24.90 -2.73 0.59
N LYS A 67 24.63 -3.69 1.47
CA LYS A 67 23.26 -4.08 1.84
C LYS A 67 22.51 -2.92 2.51
N LYS A 68 23.16 -2.20 3.42
CA LYS A 68 22.57 -1.01 4.08
C LYS A 68 22.25 0.09 3.06
N ALA A 69 23.16 0.37 2.13
CA ALA A 69 22.94 1.36 1.08
C ALA A 69 21.78 0.96 0.15
N ALA A 70 21.69 -0.32 -0.21
CA ALA A 70 20.59 -0.83 -1.04
C ALA A 70 19.23 -0.74 -0.33
N ASP A 71 19.17 -1.04 0.98
CA ASP A 71 17.95 -0.91 1.77
C ASP A 71 17.51 0.56 1.91
N GLU A 72 18.45 1.47 2.18
CA GLU A 72 18.17 2.91 2.25
C GLU A 72 17.70 3.47 0.89
N GLU A 73 18.28 3.03 -0.22
CA GLU A 73 17.80 3.41 -1.54
C GLU A 73 16.38 2.88 -1.80
N ALA A 74 16.12 1.62 -1.44
CA ALA A 74 14.79 1.03 -1.57
C ALA A 74 13.76 1.78 -0.72
N GLU A 75 14.11 2.24 0.48
CA GLU A 75 13.26 3.08 1.31
C GLU A 75 12.96 4.42 0.63
N ARG A 76 13.99 5.12 0.13
CA ARG A 76 13.81 6.38 -0.61
C ARG A 76 12.91 6.20 -1.84
N GLN A 77 13.03 5.09 -2.56
CA GLN A 77 12.13 4.77 -3.67
C GLN A 77 10.69 4.56 -3.20
N ARG A 78 10.47 3.84 -2.09
CA ARG A 78 9.13 3.66 -1.50
C ARG A 78 8.52 4.98 -1.04
N GLN A 79 9.29 5.85 -0.40
CA GLN A 79 8.85 7.18 0.02
C GLN A 79 8.41 8.03 -1.18
N ARG A 80 9.23 8.08 -2.25
CA ARG A 80 8.86 8.79 -3.50
C ARG A 80 7.57 8.26 -4.12
N ALA A 81 7.42 6.94 -4.19
CA ALA A 81 6.20 6.32 -4.72
C ALA A 81 4.97 6.62 -3.85
N ALA A 82 5.12 6.63 -2.52
CA ALA A 82 4.05 6.98 -1.59
C ALA A 82 3.63 8.45 -1.72
N GLU A 83 4.59 9.38 -1.80
CA GLU A 83 4.34 10.81 -1.99
C GLU A 83 3.64 11.08 -3.34
N GLU A 84 4.07 10.41 -4.41
CA GLU A 84 3.41 10.54 -5.71
C GLU A 84 1.97 10.00 -5.65
N ALA A 85 1.76 8.84 -5.02
CA ALA A 85 0.43 8.27 -4.84
C ALA A 85 -0.49 9.19 -4.02
N GLU A 86 0.04 9.87 -3.00
CA GLU A 86 -0.69 10.88 -2.24
C GLU A 86 -1.05 12.10 -3.10
N LYS A 87 -0.09 12.64 -3.87
CA LYS A 87 -0.35 13.73 -4.82
C LYS A 87 -1.46 13.35 -5.80
N GLN A 88 -1.44 12.13 -6.33
CA GLN A 88 -2.50 11.63 -7.22
C GLN A 88 -3.86 11.57 -6.50
N ARG A 89 -3.92 11.06 -5.27
CA ARG A 89 -5.15 11.06 -4.45
C ARG A 89 -5.67 12.48 -4.21
N HIS A 90 -4.78 13.42 -3.93
CA HIS A 90 -5.14 14.82 -3.71
C HIS A 90 -5.74 15.43 -4.98
N ARG A 91 -5.10 15.24 -6.15
CA ARG A 91 -5.65 15.69 -7.45
C ARG A 91 -7.02 15.10 -7.74
N ALA A 92 -7.17 13.78 -7.58
CA ALA A 92 -8.45 13.10 -7.80
C ALA A 92 -9.54 13.59 -6.83
N SER A 93 -9.19 13.91 -5.58
CA SER A 93 -10.11 14.49 -4.61
C SER A 93 -10.54 15.91 -5.01
N GLN A 94 -9.59 16.75 -5.43
CA GLN A 94 -9.87 18.11 -5.92
C GLN A 94 -10.78 18.07 -7.15
N GLU A 95 -10.50 17.21 -8.12
CA GLU A 95 -11.31 17.07 -9.34
C GLU A 95 -12.75 16.65 -9.00
N ARG A 96 -12.92 15.68 -8.09
CA ARG A 96 -14.26 15.29 -7.61
C ARG A 96 -14.99 16.42 -6.90
N ALA A 97 -14.29 17.20 -6.09
CA ALA A 97 -14.87 18.37 -5.42
C ALA A 97 -15.28 19.43 -6.44
N GLN A 98 -14.46 19.66 -7.46
CA GLN A 98 -14.76 20.60 -8.55
C GLN A 98 -15.97 20.13 -9.36
N ALA A 99 -16.01 18.86 -9.77
CA ALA A 99 -17.15 18.29 -10.48
C ALA A 99 -18.47 18.45 -9.71
N ARG A 100 -18.44 18.28 -8.37
CA ARG A 100 -19.61 18.53 -7.51
C ARG A 100 -20.05 19.99 -7.51
N ARG A 101 -19.09 20.94 -7.50
CA ARG A 101 -19.41 22.38 -7.60
C ARG A 101 -20.01 22.71 -8.96
N ASP A 102 -19.43 22.19 -10.04
CA ASP A 102 -19.91 22.44 -11.40
C ASP A 102 -21.31 21.86 -11.61
N GLU A 103 -21.58 20.66 -11.08
CA GLU A 103 -22.93 20.08 -11.10
C GLU A 103 -23.93 20.95 -10.31
N ALA A 104 -23.56 21.44 -9.13
CA ALA A 104 -24.41 22.33 -8.35
C ALA A 104 -24.67 23.66 -9.08
N ALA A 105 -23.65 24.25 -9.70
CA ALA A 105 -23.78 25.46 -10.52
C ALA A 105 -24.69 25.22 -11.72
N GLN A 106 -24.52 24.11 -12.44
CA GLN A 106 -25.40 23.71 -13.55
C GLN A 106 -26.85 23.55 -13.11
N ARG A 107 -27.12 22.95 -11.94
CA ARG A 107 -28.48 22.82 -11.39
C ARG A 107 -29.11 24.19 -11.10
N LEU A 108 -28.33 25.13 -10.56
CA LEU A 108 -28.79 26.50 -10.31
C LEU A 108 -29.07 27.24 -11.63
N SER A 109 -28.14 27.20 -12.59
CA SER A 109 -28.30 27.88 -13.89
C SER A 109 -29.42 27.27 -14.74
N GLY A 110 -29.56 25.94 -14.78
CA GLY A 110 -30.62 25.25 -15.53
C GLY A 110 -32.04 25.60 -15.06
N THR A 111 -32.20 25.89 -13.77
CA THR A 111 -33.47 26.38 -13.22
C THR A 111 -33.80 27.79 -13.73
N VAL A 112 -32.80 28.65 -13.92
CA VAL A 112 -32.97 30.02 -14.41
C VAL A 112 -33.26 30.07 -15.92
N TYR A 113 -32.67 29.19 -16.73
CA TYR A 113 -32.91 29.15 -18.18
C TYR A 113 -34.28 28.58 -18.59
N ASN A 114 -34.90 27.73 -17.75
CA ASN A 114 -36.29 27.27 -17.97
C ASN A 114 -37.34 28.37 -17.73
N ILE A 115 -37.02 29.38 -16.91
CA ILE A 115 -37.95 30.49 -16.63
C ILE A 115 -37.92 31.53 -17.77
N ASN A 116 -36.78 31.68 -18.46
CA ASN A 116 -36.59 32.72 -19.49
C ASN A 116 -36.95 32.30 -20.92
N THR A 117 -37.15 31.01 -21.21
CA THR A 117 -37.45 30.53 -22.57
C THR A 117 -38.93 30.58 -22.94
N ALA A 118 -39.84 30.86 -22.01
CA ALA A 118 -41.27 30.97 -22.29
C ALA A 118 -41.75 32.36 -22.72
N GLN A 119 -40.92 33.41 -22.70
CA GLN A 119 -41.43 34.76 -22.94
C GLN A 119 -40.36 35.74 -23.43
N ARG A 120 -40.13 35.78 -24.74
CA ARG A 120 -39.62 36.99 -25.39
C ARG A 120 -40.47 37.29 -26.62
N VAL A 121 -41.62 37.92 -26.36
CA VAL A 121 -42.31 38.74 -27.36
C VAL A 121 -41.95 40.19 -27.03
N PRO A 122 -41.27 40.93 -27.92
CA PRO A 122 -40.92 42.34 -27.66
C PRO A 122 -42.21 43.16 -27.51
N GLY A 123 -42.45 43.72 -26.32
CA GLY A 123 -43.49 44.74 -26.09
C GLY A 123 -44.63 44.40 -25.13
N THR A 124 -44.62 43.23 -24.46
CA THR A 124 -45.66 42.90 -23.47
C THR A 124 -45.04 42.58 -22.11
N SER A 125 -45.66 43.10 -21.05
CA SER A 125 -45.28 42.94 -19.65
C SER A 125 -45.02 41.47 -19.31
N VAL A 126 -44.04 41.24 -18.43
CA VAL A 126 -43.66 39.90 -17.97
C VAL A 126 -44.87 39.25 -17.28
N VAL A 127 -45.59 38.39 -18.00
CA VAL A 127 -46.60 37.52 -17.42
C VAL A 127 -45.87 36.26 -16.98
N VAL A 128 -45.60 36.16 -15.68
CA VAL A 128 -45.14 34.92 -15.04
C VAL A 128 -46.23 33.88 -15.26
N THR A 129 -46.09 33.11 -16.34
CA THR A 129 -46.89 31.91 -16.56
C THR A 129 -46.30 30.85 -15.64
N ALA A 130 -46.76 30.84 -14.39
CA ALA A 130 -46.62 29.65 -13.57
C ALA A 130 -47.23 28.51 -14.39
N THR A 131 -46.44 27.49 -14.73
CA THR A 131 -46.91 26.27 -15.40
C THR A 131 -47.81 25.53 -14.41
N ARG A 132 -49.03 26.06 -14.26
CA ARG A 132 -50.03 25.55 -13.35
C ARG A 132 -50.48 24.24 -13.96
N TRP A 133 -49.98 23.15 -13.40
CA TRP A 133 -50.41 21.82 -13.81
C TRP A 133 -51.94 21.79 -13.81
N PRO A 134 -52.55 21.25 -14.89
CA PRO A 134 -53.99 21.23 -14.99
C PRO A 134 -54.56 20.48 -13.78
N PRO A 135 -55.60 21.03 -13.12
CA PRO A 135 -56.24 20.35 -12.00
C PRO A 135 -56.75 18.98 -12.44
N CYS A 136 -56.83 18.03 -11.50
CA CYS A 136 -57.36 16.71 -11.83
C CYS A 136 -58.80 16.83 -12.35
N THR A 137 -59.22 15.94 -13.26
CA THR A 137 -60.58 15.96 -13.82
C THR A 137 -61.66 15.96 -12.72
N ARG A 138 -61.38 15.32 -11.58
CA ARG A 138 -62.28 15.31 -10.42
C ARG A 138 -62.35 16.66 -9.68
N CYS A 139 -61.24 17.38 -9.56
CA CYS A 139 -61.20 18.71 -8.96
C CYS A 139 -61.82 19.77 -9.89
N ILE A 140 -61.68 19.59 -11.21
CA ILE A 140 -62.39 20.39 -12.23
C ILE A 140 -63.91 20.23 -12.05
N ALA A 141 -64.39 18.98 -12.04
CA ALA A 141 -65.82 18.69 -11.87
C ALA A 141 -66.38 19.16 -10.52
N SER A 142 -65.55 19.21 -9.47
CA SER A 142 -65.95 19.70 -8.14
C SER A 142 -65.82 21.22 -7.99
N LEU A 143 -65.47 21.97 -9.05
CA LEU A 143 -65.19 23.42 -9.04
C LEU A 143 -64.11 23.87 -8.02
N MET A 144 -63.33 22.94 -7.45
CA MET A 144 -62.21 23.23 -6.55
C MET A 144 -60.88 23.30 -7.30
N ALA A 145 -60.91 23.70 -8.58
CA ALA A 145 -59.77 23.77 -9.48
C ALA A 145 -58.62 24.63 -8.92
N GLY A 146 -58.91 25.59 -8.04
CA GLY A 146 -57.91 26.45 -7.40
C GLY A 146 -57.08 25.80 -6.28
N GLN A 147 -57.54 24.70 -5.69
CA GLN A 147 -56.90 24.04 -4.52
C GLN A 147 -56.22 22.71 -4.89
N CYS A 148 -56.11 22.41 -6.18
CA CYS A 148 -55.53 21.16 -6.65
C CYS A 148 -54.00 21.26 -6.69
N GLU A 149 -53.35 21.19 -5.53
CA GLU A 149 -51.89 21.12 -5.45
C GLU A 149 -51.40 19.68 -5.61
N PRO A 150 -50.26 19.47 -6.31
CA PRO A 150 -49.59 18.17 -6.32
C PRO A 150 -49.20 17.78 -4.90
N GLY A 151 -49.61 16.60 -4.45
CA GLY A 151 -49.17 16.09 -3.16
C GLY A 151 -47.66 15.92 -3.13
N GLN A 152 -46.98 16.46 -2.12
CA GLN A 152 -45.56 16.18 -1.89
C GLN A 152 -45.43 14.79 -1.27
N GLY A 153 -45.19 13.76 -2.09
CA GLY A 153 -45.03 12.38 -1.61
C GLY A 153 -45.05 11.33 -2.72
N LYS A 154 -44.95 10.06 -2.30
CA LYS A 154 -45.01 8.89 -3.21
C LYS A 154 -46.40 8.68 -3.83
N THR A 155 -47.43 9.31 -3.27
CA THR A 155 -48.81 9.23 -3.75
C THR A 155 -49.04 10.30 -4.82
N ARG A 156 -49.28 9.88 -6.06
CA ARG A 156 -49.65 10.75 -7.21
C ARG A 156 -51.08 11.32 -7.10
N ALA A 157 -51.56 11.59 -5.89
CA ALA A 157 -52.89 12.12 -5.65
C ALA A 157 -52.82 13.61 -5.31
N CYS A 158 -53.76 14.38 -5.86
CA CYS A 158 -53.97 15.76 -5.45
C CYS A 158 -54.33 15.82 -3.95
N VAL A 159 -53.95 16.88 -3.22
CA VAL A 159 -54.28 17.02 -1.77
C VAL A 159 -55.78 16.80 -1.49
N PRO A 160 -56.72 17.42 -2.25
CA PRO A 160 -58.16 17.16 -2.07
C PRO A 160 -58.58 15.69 -2.31
N CYS A 161 -57.93 15.01 -3.24
CA CYS A 161 -58.21 13.63 -3.63
C CYS A 161 -57.72 12.65 -2.55
N HIS A 162 -56.52 12.91 -2.06
CA HIS A 162 -55.88 12.15 -0.99
C HIS A 162 -56.69 12.23 0.31
N ASN A 163 -57.10 13.45 0.71
CA ASN A 163 -57.90 13.67 1.92
C ASN A 163 -59.24 12.93 1.87
N LYS A 164 -59.84 12.81 0.67
CA LYS A 164 -61.10 12.06 0.46
C LYS A 164 -60.89 10.56 0.21
N LYS A 165 -59.65 10.06 0.27
CA LYS A 165 -59.25 8.69 -0.09
C LYS A 165 -59.83 8.24 -1.44
N LYS A 166 -59.87 9.16 -2.41
CA LYS A 166 -60.39 8.90 -3.76
C LYS A 166 -59.25 8.78 -4.75
N THR A 167 -59.41 7.89 -5.74
CA THR A 167 -58.49 7.77 -6.86
C THR A 167 -58.43 9.09 -7.61
N CYS A 168 -57.21 9.62 -7.76
CA CYS A 168 -56.94 10.87 -8.45
C CYS A 168 -56.71 10.59 -9.93
N SER A 169 -57.57 11.13 -10.78
CA SER A 169 -57.50 11.01 -12.23
C SER A 169 -56.77 12.21 -12.84
N TRP A 170 -55.57 12.52 -12.34
CA TRP A 170 -54.66 13.36 -13.13
C TRP A 170 -54.50 12.66 -14.47
N MET A 171 -54.70 13.41 -15.57
CA MET A 171 -54.52 12.85 -16.90
C MET A 171 -53.15 12.21 -16.94
N ARG A 172 -53.14 10.88 -17.05
CA ARG A 172 -52.02 10.14 -17.60
C ARG A 172 -52.01 10.42 -19.09
N GLU A 173 -51.85 11.69 -19.44
CA GLU A 173 -51.30 12.06 -20.74
C GLU A 173 -49.81 11.76 -20.57
N GLU A 174 -49.49 10.47 -20.69
CA GLU A 174 -48.16 10.05 -21.08
C GLU A 174 -47.91 10.76 -22.40
N ALA A 175 -47.26 11.93 -22.32
CA ALA A 175 -46.37 12.36 -23.38
C ALA A 175 -45.63 11.09 -23.77
N ALA A 176 -45.88 10.63 -24.99
CA ALA A 176 -45.24 9.49 -25.59
C ALA A 176 -43.74 9.80 -25.67
N VAL A 177 -43.05 9.66 -24.54
CA VAL A 177 -41.62 9.40 -24.53
C VAL A 177 -41.52 8.13 -25.34
N GLY A 178 -40.91 8.28 -26.51
CA GLY A 178 -40.83 7.29 -27.57
C GLY A 178 -40.37 5.91 -27.07
N PRO A 179 -40.38 4.91 -27.97
CA PRO A 179 -40.19 3.52 -27.62
C PRO A 179 -39.06 3.38 -26.63
N SER A 180 -39.43 2.98 -25.40
CA SER A 180 -38.50 2.56 -24.36
C SER A 180 -37.53 1.59 -25.03
N GLN A 181 -36.34 2.09 -25.36
CA GLN A 181 -35.22 1.29 -25.76
C GLN A 181 -34.99 0.36 -24.58
N LYS A 182 -35.47 -0.87 -24.72
CA LYS A 182 -35.02 -2.02 -23.97
C LYS A 182 -33.51 -1.95 -24.05
N ARG A 183 -32.85 -1.45 -23.00
CA ARG A 183 -31.43 -1.72 -22.79
C ARG A 183 -31.36 -3.23 -22.79
N ALA A 184 -30.77 -3.78 -23.85
CA ALA A 184 -30.30 -5.14 -23.85
C ALA A 184 -29.53 -5.30 -22.54
N GLY A 185 -30.05 -6.18 -21.68
CA GLY A 185 -29.39 -6.53 -20.45
C GLY A 185 -28.04 -7.12 -20.84
N THR A 186 -26.98 -6.36 -20.64
CA THR A 186 -25.65 -6.94 -20.50
C THR A 186 -25.71 -7.73 -19.20
N GLY A 187 -25.90 -9.05 -19.34
CA GLY A 187 -25.94 -10.01 -18.24
C GLY A 187 -24.76 -9.74 -17.29
N SER A 188 -24.99 -9.69 -15.98
CA SER A 188 -25.22 -10.90 -15.19
C SER A 188 -24.30 -12.03 -15.64
N SER A 189 -22.99 -11.81 -15.52
CA SER A 189 -22.03 -12.89 -15.30
C SER A 189 -22.32 -13.51 -13.94
N ARG A 190 -23.31 -14.40 -13.94
CA ARG A 190 -23.32 -15.71 -13.29
C ARG A 190 -22.08 -15.94 -12.43
N GLY A 191 -22.30 -15.84 -11.12
CA GLY A 191 -21.30 -16.06 -10.10
C GLY A 191 -20.44 -17.29 -10.38
N GLU A 192 -19.14 -17.05 -10.54
CA GLU A 192 -18.14 -18.02 -10.19
C GLU A 192 -18.30 -18.32 -8.69
N LYS A 193 -18.91 -19.47 -8.41
CA LYS A 193 -18.66 -20.21 -7.18
C LYS A 193 -17.16 -20.43 -7.09
N LYS A 194 -16.45 -19.51 -6.43
CA LYS A 194 -15.10 -19.76 -5.92
C LYS A 194 -15.21 -20.93 -4.95
N LYS A 195 -14.84 -22.12 -5.44
CA LYS A 195 -14.59 -23.28 -4.61
C LYS A 195 -13.53 -22.87 -3.60
N LYS A 196 -13.93 -22.84 -2.34
CA LYS A 196 -13.06 -22.79 -1.17
C LYS A 196 -12.08 -23.96 -1.31
N PRO A 197 -10.76 -23.74 -1.49
CA PRO A 197 -9.82 -24.83 -1.35
C PRO A 197 -9.83 -25.21 0.13
N ARG A 198 -10.51 -26.30 0.45
CA ARG A 198 -10.37 -27.03 1.70
C ARG A 198 -9.03 -27.76 1.62
N GLY A 199 -7.95 -26.98 1.63
CA GLY A 199 -6.57 -27.43 1.74
C GLY A 199 -6.30 -27.81 3.19
N LYS A 200 -6.69 -29.04 3.53
CA LYS A 200 -6.17 -29.78 4.67
C LYS A 200 -4.73 -30.12 4.33
N GLY A 201 -3.76 -29.47 4.97
CA GLY A 201 -2.35 -29.67 4.62
C GLY A 201 -1.36 -28.95 5.51
N LYS A 202 -1.10 -29.59 6.65
CA LYS A 202 0.20 -29.59 7.36
C LYS A 202 0.63 -28.25 7.99
N ALA A 203 0.27 -28.12 9.26
CA ALA A 203 1.10 -27.45 10.24
C ALA A 203 2.55 -27.91 10.08
N ARG A 204 3.43 -26.99 9.72
CA ARG A 204 4.81 -27.03 10.20
C ARG A 204 4.83 -26.07 11.37
N ALA A 205 4.99 -26.64 12.55
CA ALA A 205 5.50 -25.93 13.70
C ALA A 205 6.84 -25.32 13.29
N THR A 206 6.88 -24.00 13.14
CA THR A 206 8.10 -23.27 13.41
C THR A 206 7.96 -22.84 14.85
N GLU A 207 8.47 -23.72 15.71
CA GLU A 207 8.78 -23.43 17.09
C GLU A 207 9.90 -22.40 17.04
N THR A 208 9.55 -21.11 17.06
CA THR A 208 10.48 -20.06 17.45
C THR A 208 10.59 -20.16 18.95
N GLU A 209 11.57 -20.96 19.39
CA GLU A 209 12.16 -20.94 20.72
C GLU A 209 12.54 -19.48 21.00
N GLU A 210 11.73 -18.83 21.82
CA GLU A 210 11.99 -17.52 22.39
C GLU A 210 13.08 -17.76 23.46
N ALA A 211 14.32 -17.77 23.01
CA ALA A 211 15.48 -17.77 23.88
C ALA A 211 15.54 -16.40 24.56
N ASP A 212 15.13 -16.45 25.82
CA ASP A 212 15.55 -15.64 26.95
C ASP A 212 17.04 -15.26 26.81
N ASP A 213 17.32 -14.03 26.39
CA ASP A 213 18.62 -13.39 26.56
C ASP A 213 18.38 -12.04 27.24
N GLU A 214 18.05 -12.16 28.53
CA GLU A 214 18.31 -11.12 29.52
C GLU A 214 19.83 -10.87 29.56
N TRP A 215 20.32 -9.89 28.82
CA TRP A 215 21.58 -9.25 29.17
C TRP A 215 21.31 -7.80 29.57
N GLU A 216 21.41 -7.58 30.87
CA GLU A 216 21.60 -6.28 31.49
C GLU A 216 22.78 -5.56 30.81
N VAL A 217 22.49 -4.54 30.00
CA VAL A 217 23.49 -3.50 29.75
C VAL A 217 23.23 -2.38 30.76
N GLY A 218 24.00 -2.46 31.84
CA GLY A 218 24.40 -1.29 32.60
C GLY A 218 25.34 -0.44 31.74
N GLY A 219 24.98 0.83 31.59
CA GLY A 219 25.78 1.90 30.99
C GLY A 219 25.00 3.18 31.28
N GLU A 220 25.04 3.61 32.54
CA GLU A 220 25.94 4.68 32.98
C GLU A 220 25.57 6.01 32.33
N GLU A 221 25.15 6.89 33.21
CA GLU A 221 24.65 8.23 32.99
C GLU A 221 25.77 9.08 32.40
N ASP A 222 25.78 9.27 31.08
CA ASP A 222 26.49 10.39 30.48
C ASP A 222 25.46 11.46 30.12
N GLU A 223 25.23 12.30 31.12
CA GLU A 223 24.49 13.54 31.08
C GLU A 223 25.40 14.61 30.41
N PRO A 224 25.22 14.99 29.14
CA PRO A 224 25.79 16.24 28.68
C PRO A 224 24.96 17.36 29.31
N VAL A 225 25.47 17.89 30.42
CA VAL A 225 25.19 19.25 30.87
C VAL A 225 25.40 20.17 29.68
N THR A 226 24.33 20.55 28.99
CA THR A 226 24.28 21.72 28.13
C THR A 226 23.90 22.92 28.98
N PRO A 227 24.82 23.87 29.25
CA PRO A 227 24.48 25.13 29.88
C PRO A 227 24.13 26.13 28.79
N LEU A 228 22.85 26.36 28.50
CA LEU A 228 22.46 27.59 27.79
C LEU A 228 20.97 27.93 27.92
N GLU A 229 20.56 28.31 29.12
CA GLU A 229 19.34 29.09 29.29
C GLU A 229 19.71 30.58 29.13
N GLY A 230 19.43 31.12 27.94
CA GLY A 230 19.63 32.52 27.57
C GLY A 230 18.64 32.93 26.47
N PRO A 231 18.25 34.20 26.39
CA PRO A 231 16.87 34.63 26.65
C PRO A 231 15.93 34.58 25.45
N LEU A 232 14.66 34.31 25.75
CA LEU A 232 13.49 34.63 24.95
C LEU A 232 13.59 36.06 24.37
N GLY A 233 13.77 36.17 23.06
CA GLY A 233 13.86 37.47 22.39
C GLY A 233 13.90 37.38 20.87
N ALA A 234 12.73 37.54 20.25
CA ALA A 234 12.53 38.16 18.94
C ALA A 234 13.34 37.64 17.73
N GLY A 235 12.66 36.81 16.93
CA GLY A 235 12.54 37.00 15.48
C GLY A 235 13.81 36.98 14.62
N VAL A 236 14.05 35.86 13.94
CA VAL A 236 14.58 35.89 12.57
C VAL A 236 13.88 34.84 11.72
N HIS A 237 13.00 35.34 10.85
CA HIS A 237 12.39 34.63 9.75
C HIS A 237 13.42 34.43 8.62
N THR A 238 13.32 33.30 7.92
CA THR A 238 13.69 33.09 6.50
C THR A 238 15.12 33.41 6.06
N ARG A 239 15.97 32.39 5.93
CA ARG A 239 16.95 32.28 4.83
C ARG A 239 17.51 30.86 4.69
N TRP A 240 16.90 30.06 3.82
CA TRP A 240 17.59 28.99 3.08
C TRP A 240 16.90 28.85 1.71
N ALA A 241 17.14 29.86 0.87
CA ALA A 241 17.07 29.73 -0.56
C ALA A 241 18.51 29.49 -1.07
N GLU A 242 18.60 28.79 -2.20
CA GLU A 242 19.82 28.60 -3.01
C GLU A 242 20.84 27.58 -2.48
N TRP A 243 20.60 26.31 -2.80
CA TRP A 243 21.69 25.44 -3.26
C TRP A 243 21.37 25.06 -4.71
N GLU A 244 21.87 25.90 -5.61
CA GLU A 244 21.87 25.76 -7.05
C GLU A 244 23.12 24.98 -7.49
N ARG A 245 22.92 24.09 -8.47
CA ARG A 245 23.83 23.75 -9.58
C ARG A 245 25.35 23.68 -9.31
N GLU A 246 25.88 22.48 -9.50
CA GLU A 246 27.01 22.24 -10.43
C GLU A 246 26.73 20.96 -11.23
#